data_AF-A0A9E1M7B0-F1
#
_entry.id   AF-A0A9E1M7B0-F1
#
_cell.length_a   1.000
_cell.length_b   1.000
_cell.length_c   1.000
_cell.angle_alpha   90.00
_cell.angle_beta   90.00
_cell.angle_gamma   90.00
#
_symmetry.space_group_name_H-M   'P 1'
#
loop_
_entity.id
_entity.type
_entity.pdbx_description
1 polymer ?
#
loop_
_entity_poly.entity_id
_entity_poly.type
_entity_poly.pdbx_seq_one_letter_code
_entity_poly.pdbx_strand_id
1 'polypeptide(L)' 'MNTGFLLLYKRLEQGKFVWPRNESEVQAITSQQFRWLMEGLTITPKKTVQEVAPPTHMA' A
#
# COMPACT_ATOMS: atom_id res chain seq x y z
N MET A 1 -3.70 26.27 22.72
CA MET A 1 -4.25 25.11 22.01
C MET A 1 -3.11 24.12 21.85
N ASN A 2 -3.18 22.95 22.49
CA ASN A 2 -2.07 21.99 22.53
C ASN A 2 -2.32 20.93 21.45
N THR A 3 -1.60 21.01 20.33
CA THR A 3 -1.61 19.98 19.29
C THR A 3 -0.77 18.80 19.76
N GLY A 4 -1.41 17.89 20.50
CA GLY A 4 -0.78 16.61 20.87
C GLY A 4 -0.74 15.70 19.65
N PHE A 5 0.42 15.11 19.36
CA PHE A 5 0.55 14.03 18.40
C PHE A 5 0.83 12.73 19.15
N LEU A 6 0.32 11.62 18.60
CA LEU A 6 0.58 10.27 19.11
C LEU A 6 1.57 9.58 18.17
N LEU A 7 2.70 9.13 18.71
CA LEU A 7 3.66 8.31 17.97
C LEU A 7 3.40 6.83 18.27
N LEU A 8 2.93 6.09 17.26
CA LEU A 8 2.76 4.63 17.31
C LEU A 8 3.98 3.96 16.68
N TYR A 9 4.68 3.10 17.43
CA TYR A 9 5.79 2.32 16.92
C TYR A 9 5.33 0.88 16.63
N LYS A 10 5.28 0.51 15.35
CA LYS A 10 5.04 -0.87 14.91
C LYS A 10 6.14 -1.27 13.93
N ARG A 11 6.85 -2.35 14.27
CA ARG A 11 7.92 -2.92 13.44
C ARG A 11 7.35 -4.05 12.59
N LEU A 12 7.73 -4.07 11.32
CA LEU A 12 7.53 -5.24 10.47
C LEU A 12 8.71 -6.19 10.69
N GLU A 13 8.44 -7.45 11.04
CA GLU A 13 9.48 -8.48 11.16
C GLU A 13 10.10 -8.82 9.79
N GLN A 14 9.30 -8.73 8.72
CA GLN A 14 9.73 -8.91 7.34
C GLN A 14 9.11 -7.83 6.45
N GLY A 15 9.93 -7.19 5.61
CA GLY A 15 9.49 -6.16 4.67
C GLY A 15 9.70 -4.73 5.17
N LYS A 16 9.18 -3.77 4.40
CA LYS A 16 9.30 -2.34 4.67
C LYS A 16 8.06 -1.61 4.18
N PHE A 17 7.65 -0.57 4.91
CA PHE A 17 6.67 0.38 4.41
C PHE A 17 7.28 1.20 3.27
N VAL A 18 6.50 1.43 2.22
CA VAL A 18 6.86 2.37 1.15
C VAL A 18 6.39 3.73 1.60
N TRP A 19 7.31 4.52 2.15
CA TRP A 19 7.04 5.89 2.57
C TRP A 19 7.20 6.86 1.38
N PRO A 20 6.31 7.86 1.26
CA PRO A 20 6.43 8.90 0.25
C PRO A 20 7.73 9.68 0.45
N ARG A 21 8.43 9.97 -0.65
CA ARG A 21 9.73 10.68 -0.62
C ARG A 21 9.60 12.19 -0.75
N ASN A 22 8.44 12.65 -1.19
CA ASN A 22 8.12 14.05 -1.43
C ASN A 22 6.62 14.29 -1.18
N GLU A 23 6.24 15.56 -1.05
CA GLU A 23 4.87 15.97 -0.74
C GLU A 23 3.86 15.50 -1.81
N SER A 24 4.27 15.44 -3.07
CA SER A 24 3.42 14.99 -4.19
C SER A 24 3.04 13.51 -4.11
N GLU A 25 3.83 12.70 -3.41
CA GLU A 25 3.54 11.27 -3.18
C GLU A 25 2.65 11.04 -1.94
N VAL A 26 2.39 12.09 -1.14
CA VAL A 26 1.51 11.98 0.03
C VAL A 26 0.08 11.81 -0.43
N GLN A 27 -0.57 10.74 0.02
CA GLN A 27 -1.94 10.42 -0.31
C GLN A 27 -2.76 10.10 0.94
N ALA A 28 -4.03 10.51 0.95
CA ALA A 28 -4.98 10.04 1.93
C ALA A 28 -5.25 8.55 1.71
N ILE A 29 -5.29 7.77 2.80
CA ILE A 29 -5.56 6.34 2.76
C ILE A 29 -6.91 6.03 3.41
N THR A 30 -7.56 4.97 2.95
CA THR A 30 -8.79 4.47 3.58
C THR A 30 -8.46 3.66 4.84
N SER A 31 -9.45 3.44 5.71
CA SER A 31 -9.30 2.58 6.89
C SER A 31 -8.87 1.14 6.53
N GLN A 32 -9.30 0.64 5.38
CA GLN A 32 -8.92 -0.68 4.88
C GLN A 32 -7.45 -0.71 4.45
N GLN A 33 -6.98 0.31 3.73
CA GLN A 33 -5.57 0.44 3.36
C GLN A 33 -4.68 0.59 4.60
N PHE A 34 -5.15 1.32 5.61
CA PHE A 34 -4.46 1.38 6.89
C PHE A 34 -4.34 -0.01 7.55
N ARG A 35 -5.43 -0.78 7.56
CA ARG A 35 -5.41 -2.16 8.09
C ARG A 35 -4.42 -3.05 7.35
N TRP A 36 -4.37 -2.95 6.02
CA TRP A 36 -3.39 -3.67 5.19
C TRP A 36 -1.95 -3.33 5.56
N LEU A 37 -1.62 -2.05 5.78
CA LEU A 37 -0.30 -1.67 6.28
C LEU A 37 -0.01 -2.33 7.64
N MET A 38 -0.99 -2.34 8.53
CA MET A 38 -0.85 -2.99 9.84
C MET A 38 -0.69 -4.51 9.74
N GLU A 39 -1.11 -5.13 8.64
CA GLU A 39 -0.93 -6.56 8.35
C GLU A 39 0.34 -6.83 7.50
N GLY A 40 1.12 -5.80 7.16
CA GLY A 40 2.35 -5.91 6.35
C GLY A 40 2.12 -5.92 4.84
N LEU A 41 0.90 -5.62 4.38
CA LEU A 41 0.53 -5.51 2.98
C LEU A 41 0.77 -4.09 2.43
N THR A 42 0.90 -3.97 1.11
CA THR A 42 1.08 -2.67 0.43
C THR A 42 -0.28 -2.04 0.08
N ILE A 43 -0.41 -0.72 0.23
CA ILE A 43 -1.64 0.02 -0.14
C ILE A 43 -1.78 0.23 -1.65
N THR A 44 -0.67 0.13 -2.38
CA THR A 44 -0.61 0.19 -3.83
C THR A 44 -0.70 -1.22 -4.41
N PRO A 45 -1.58 -1.47 -5.40
CA PRO A 45 -1.61 -2.73 -6.11
C PRO A 45 -0.32 -2.91 -6.90
N LYS A 46 0.43 -3.99 -6.64
CA LYS A 46 1.57 -4.41 -7.47
C LYS A 46 1.05 -4.95 -8.79
N LYS A 47 0.94 -4.06 -9.79
CA LYS A 47 0.48 -4.34 -11.15
C LYS A 47 -0.95 -4.88 -11.18
N THR A 48 -1.85 -4.10 -11.77
CA THR A 48 -3.12 -4.60 -12.28
C THR A 48 -2.84 -5.88 -13.08
N VAL A 49 -3.51 -6.98 -12.76
CA VAL A 49 -3.49 -8.17 -13.62
C VAL A 49 -3.98 -7.70 -14.97
N GLN A 50 -3.07 -7.63 -15.95
CA GLN A 50 -3.47 -7.37 -17.32
C GLN A 50 -4.20 -8.63 -17.79
N GLU A 51 -5.42 -8.44 -18.26
CA GLU A 51 -6.18 -9.49 -18.91
C GLU A 51 -5.36 -9.97 -20.12
N VAL A 52 -4.79 -11.16 -20.00
CA VAL A 52 -4.13 -11.83 -21.12
C VAL A 52 -5.23 -12.52 -21.89
N ALA A 53 -5.45 -12.09 -23.15
CA ALA A 53 -6.35 -12.79 -24.03
C ALA A 53 -5.89 -14.26 -24.12
N PRO A 54 -6.78 -15.25 -23.94
CA PRO A 54 -6.41 -16.65 -24.07
C PRO A 54 -5.81 -16.87 -25.46
N PRO A 55 -4.70 -17.61 -25.60
CA PRO A 55 -4.13 -17.89 -26.89
C PRO A 55 -5.19 -18.65 -27.70
N THR A 56 -5.65 -18.03 -28.80
CA THR A 56 -6.47 -18.69 -29.79
C THR A 56 -5.67 -19.85 -30.36
N HIS A 57 -5.85 -21.04 -29.80
CA HIS A 57 -5.37 -22.25 -30.44
C HIS A 57 -6.11 -22.37 -31.77
N MET A 58 -5.34 -22.26 -32.85
CA MET A 58 -5.80 -22.46 -34.21
C MET A 58 -6.33 -23.90 -34.34
N ALA A 59 -7.57 -24.01 -34.78
CA ALA A 59 -8.13 -25.20 -35.42
C ALA A 59 -8.80 -24.74 -36.72
#